data_AF-A0A1J1LD85-F1
#
_entry.id   AF-A0A1J1LD85-F1
#
_cell.length_a   1.000
_cell.length_b   1.000
_cell.length_c   1.000
_cell.angle_alpha   90.00
_cell.angle_beta   90.00
_cell.angle_gamma   90.00
#
_symmetry.space_group_name_H-M   'P 1'
#
loop_
_entity.id
_entity.type
_entity.pdbx_description
1 polymer ?
#
loop_
_entity_poly.entity_id
_entity_poly.type
_entity_poly.pdbx_seq_one_letter_code
_entity_poly.pdbx_strand_id
1 'polypeptide(L)'
;MIDTIDKNSSTQKYRLNQFKLRGQMLLGYAVPVFVFAGSTYVVYTNANKVFEAFNQVENVQKTIIEVDRMALAGSNMVANNRAFLIVENEQFLQLYQKNWQTFQQASENLNQMINLADQKQRFDQMQEIGRQFNQYQQQMEALIKQGKRKEAIIVFNTGIGQKLLSNFLKLNYEFNDAETKRLAQENNQARNILQNAVNLLIIGSIFSAFTALIIAWLISSLVSRKIGQAINAIDKSSLEINIAVEQQEKITRSQAVSVNQTTRTMDELGLSAKQASDQAETSTLGAKQVLNLAENGNELVEQTLAEMSQTKDKVRAIAEQILRLSEQTNQIGSISQVVGDLANQTNMLALNAAVEAVRAGEYGKGFSVVASEIRKLADESQKSAHQINALVAEIKQTNSLTSRVTDAGIKSVEMTVDLAQKTANSFSNMSGEINTIVQGSQQISLNAKQQAMAIQQVVEAMNNLNNNAQSSSNGMTQIKLGIQKLNDAAFDLKDIVQETSEAAKKERKMRSYIN
;
A
#
# COMPACT_ATOMS: atom_id res chain seq x y z
N MET A 1 -26.01 48.73 8.56
CA MET A 1 -26.66 48.03 9.70
C MET A 1 -27.48 46.83 9.19
N ILE A 2 -26.90 45.99 8.31
CA ILE A 2 -27.54 44.77 7.73
C ILE A 2 -26.56 43.57 7.71
N ASP A 3 -25.34 43.70 8.22
CA ASP A 3 -24.29 42.66 8.10
C ASP A 3 -24.08 41.78 9.35
N THR A 4 -24.97 41.89 10.34
CA THR A 4 -24.76 41.24 11.66
C THR A 4 -25.76 40.15 11.99
N ILE A 5 -26.72 39.85 11.10
CA ILE A 5 -27.77 38.85 11.36
C ILE A 5 -27.46 37.47 10.77
N ASP A 6 -26.56 37.35 9.78
CA ASP A 6 -26.34 36.06 9.09
C ASP A 6 -25.24 35.16 9.69
N LYS A 7 -24.48 35.65 10.68
CA LYS A 7 -23.41 34.86 11.33
C LYS A 7 -23.86 34.00 12.51
N ASN A 8 -25.10 34.15 12.98
CA ASN A 8 -25.60 33.39 14.13
C ASN A 8 -26.38 32.12 13.74
N SER A 9 -26.76 31.95 12.47
CA SER A 9 -27.42 30.74 11.95
C SER A 9 -26.43 29.63 11.55
N SER A 10 -25.17 30.00 11.28
CA SER A 10 -24.11 29.08 10.85
C SER A 10 -23.35 28.45 12.02
N THR A 11 -23.23 29.13 13.16
CA THR A 11 -22.45 28.66 14.32
C THR A 11 -23.15 27.57 15.15
N GLN A 12 -24.48 27.46 15.10
CA GLN A 12 -25.19 26.32 15.70
C GLN A 12 -25.10 25.02 14.88
N LYS A 13 -24.86 25.11 13.57
CA LYS A 13 -24.71 23.94 12.68
C LYS A 13 -23.39 23.17 12.85
N TYR A 14 -22.40 23.77 13.51
CA TYR A 14 -21.07 23.18 13.67
C TYR A 14 -20.84 22.43 14.99
N ARG A 15 -21.70 22.57 16.01
CA ARG A 15 -21.47 21.91 17.31
C ARG A 15 -21.92 20.44 17.39
N LEU A 16 -22.80 20.00 16.49
CA LEU A 16 -23.22 18.59 16.43
C LEU A 16 -22.23 17.70 15.66
N ASN A 17 -21.28 18.27 14.90
CA ASN A 17 -20.42 17.49 14.00
C ASN A 17 -19.15 16.93 14.67
N GLN A 18 -18.92 17.21 15.96
CA GLN A 18 -17.79 16.64 16.72
C GLN A 18 -18.08 15.26 17.33
N PHE A 19 -19.36 14.87 17.43
CA PHE A 19 -19.74 13.56 17.94
C PHE A 19 -19.75 12.52 16.82
N LYS A 20 -19.07 11.38 17.02
CA LYS A 20 -19.21 10.19 16.18
C LYS A 20 -20.70 9.83 16.05
N LEU A 21 -21.11 9.20 14.94
CA LEU A 21 -22.52 8.84 14.65
C LEU A 21 -23.22 8.21 15.86
N ARG A 22 -22.51 7.34 16.58
CA ARG A 22 -22.96 6.70 17.82
C ARG A 22 -23.32 7.69 18.93
N GLY A 23 -22.53 8.75 19.13
CA GLY A 23 -22.82 9.79 20.13
C GLY A 23 -24.03 10.65 19.74
N GLN A 24 -24.22 10.90 18.44
CA GLN A 24 -25.40 11.60 17.93
C GLN A 24 -26.68 10.77 18.14
N MET A 25 -26.63 9.46 17.89
CA MET A 25 -27.73 8.54 18.19
C MET A 25 -28.05 8.47 19.68
N LEU A 26 -27.03 8.35 20.53
CA LEU A 26 -27.21 8.32 22.00
C LEU A 26 -27.85 9.60 22.54
N LEU A 27 -27.41 10.79 22.07
CA LEU A 27 -28.07 12.05 22.42
C LEU A 27 -29.52 12.09 21.92
N GLY A 28 -29.77 11.48 20.76
CA GLY A 28 -31.10 11.29 20.19
C GLY A 28 -32.10 10.59 21.08
N TYR A 29 -31.65 9.53 21.76
CA TYR A 29 -32.48 8.78 22.69
C TYR A 29 -32.50 9.42 24.08
N ALA A 30 -31.39 10.02 24.52
CA ALA A 30 -31.27 10.61 25.84
C ALA A 30 -32.20 11.82 26.03
N VAL A 31 -32.28 12.73 25.05
CA VAL A 31 -33.06 13.97 25.19
C VAL A 31 -34.56 13.70 25.41
N PRO A 32 -35.26 12.87 24.62
CA PRO A 32 -36.66 12.51 24.89
C PRO A 32 -36.85 11.85 26.26
N VAL A 33 -35.90 11.00 26.68
CA VAL A 33 -35.95 10.35 28.00
C VAL A 33 -35.83 11.36 29.13
N PHE A 34 -34.92 12.34 29.02
CA PHE A 34 -34.80 13.42 30.01
C PHE A 34 -36.03 14.33 30.05
N VAL A 35 -36.61 14.66 28.90
CA VAL A 35 -37.86 15.44 28.82
C VAL A 35 -39.03 14.67 29.46
N PHE A 36 -39.11 13.36 29.22
CA PHE A 36 -40.11 12.49 29.85
C PHE A 36 -39.91 12.36 31.37
N ALA A 37 -38.68 12.24 31.84
CA ALA A 37 -38.38 12.23 33.28
C ALA A 37 -38.78 13.57 33.95
N GLY A 38 -38.51 14.70 33.28
CA GLY A 38 -38.92 16.03 33.74
C GLY A 38 -40.44 16.20 33.82
N SER A 39 -41.18 15.74 32.80
CA SER A 39 -42.65 15.79 32.81
C SER A 39 -43.24 14.89 33.90
N THR A 40 -42.67 13.69 34.08
CA THR A 40 -43.05 12.76 35.16
C THR A 40 -42.86 13.40 36.54
N TYR A 41 -41.76 14.12 36.76
CA TYR A 41 -41.50 14.83 38.02
C TYR A 41 -42.53 15.95 38.30
N VAL A 42 -42.93 16.70 37.28
CA VAL A 42 -43.99 17.72 37.40
C VAL A 42 -45.34 17.09 37.75
N VAL A 43 -45.67 15.93 37.18
CA VAL A 43 -46.90 15.20 37.55
C VAL A 43 -46.85 14.73 39.00
N TYR A 44 -45.72 14.17 39.45
CA TYR A 44 -45.54 13.72 40.83
C TYR A 44 -45.77 14.83 41.86
N THR A 45 -45.17 16.01 41.65
CA THR A 45 -45.35 17.15 42.57
C THR A 45 -46.80 17.67 42.62
N ASN A 46 -47.54 17.60 41.51
CA ASN A 46 -48.95 17.99 41.49
C ASN A 46 -49.87 16.95 42.13
N ALA A 47 -49.53 15.66 42.05
CA ALA A 47 -50.30 14.61 42.73
C ALA A 47 -50.32 14.83 44.26
N ASN A 48 -49.21 15.28 44.85
CA ASN A 48 -49.17 15.62 46.28
C ASN A 48 -50.11 16.79 46.64
N LYS A 49 -50.18 17.83 45.80
CA LYS A 49 -51.11 18.96 46.01
C LYS A 49 -52.57 18.54 45.90
N VAL A 50 -52.88 17.60 44.99
CA VAL A 50 -54.22 17.01 44.89
C VAL A 50 -54.58 16.27 46.17
N PHE A 51 -53.65 15.46 46.71
CA PHE A 51 -53.85 14.74 47.97
C PHE A 51 -54.11 15.69 49.15
N GLU A 52 -53.32 16.77 49.27
CA GLU A 52 -53.53 17.80 50.29
C GLU A 52 -54.91 18.47 50.17
N ALA A 53 -55.34 18.83 48.96
CA ALA A 53 -56.64 19.45 48.74
C ALA A 53 -57.81 18.51 49.10
N PHE A 54 -57.71 17.21 48.80
CA PHE A 54 -58.71 16.23 49.22
C PHE A 54 -58.77 16.08 50.75
N ASN A 55 -57.62 16.09 51.43
CA ASN A 55 -57.59 16.04 52.91
C ASN A 55 -58.29 17.25 53.54
N GLN A 56 -58.20 18.44 52.94
CA GLN A 56 -58.92 19.63 53.42
C GLN A 56 -60.44 19.45 53.28
N VAL A 57 -60.91 18.94 52.13
CA VAL A 57 -62.34 18.63 51.91
C VAL A 57 -62.83 17.62 52.95
N GLU A 58 -62.08 16.56 53.24
CA GLU A 58 -62.43 15.57 54.26
C GLU A 58 -62.50 16.20 55.66
N ASN A 59 -61.55 17.07 56.02
CA ASN A 59 -61.54 17.74 57.32
C ASN A 59 -62.78 18.64 57.52
N VAL A 60 -63.19 19.38 56.48
CA VAL A 60 -64.41 20.19 56.49
C VAL A 60 -65.66 19.33 56.71
N GLN A 61 -65.78 18.21 56.00
CA GLN A 61 -66.91 17.29 56.17
C GLN A 61 -67.00 16.72 57.58
N LYS A 62 -65.86 16.27 58.15
CA LYS A 62 -65.81 15.77 59.53
C LYS A 62 -66.18 16.85 60.55
N THR A 63 -65.77 18.10 60.31
CA THR A 63 -66.12 19.25 61.15
C THR A 63 -67.65 19.44 61.22
N ILE A 64 -68.34 19.43 60.07
CA ILE A 64 -69.82 19.54 60.02
C ILE A 64 -70.48 18.40 60.81
N ILE A 65 -70.01 17.17 60.63
CA ILE A 65 -70.57 15.98 61.29
C ILE A 65 -70.48 16.09 62.81
N GLU A 66 -69.35 16.53 63.36
CA GLU A 66 -69.17 16.64 64.81
C GLU A 66 -69.99 17.81 65.40
N VAL A 67 -70.11 18.94 64.67
CA VAL A 67 -70.99 20.06 65.03
C VAL A 67 -72.44 19.60 65.14
N ASP A 68 -72.96 18.91 64.12
CA ASP A 68 -74.33 18.39 64.12
C ASP A 68 -74.56 17.32 65.21
N ARG A 69 -73.54 16.50 65.49
CA ARG A 69 -73.60 15.53 66.59
C ARG A 69 -73.74 16.26 67.93
N MET A 70 -73.07 17.38 68.16
CA MET A 70 -73.27 18.20 69.35
C MET A 70 -74.69 18.78 69.42
N ALA A 71 -75.25 19.31 68.33
CA ALA A 71 -76.61 19.83 68.30
C ALA A 71 -77.67 18.76 68.55
N LEU A 72 -77.52 17.59 67.94
CA LEU A 72 -78.41 16.45 68.15
C LEU A 72 -78.38 16.00 69.61
N ALA A 73 -77.18 15.87 70.19
CA ALA A 73 -76.99 15.53 71.59
C ALA A 73 -77.65 16.57 72.53
N GLY A 74 -77.41 17.87 72.29
CA GLY A 74 -78.01 18.95 73.06
C GLY A 74 -79.55 18.98 72.99
N SER A 75 -80.11 18.76 71.80
CA SER A 75 -81.57 18.68 71.61
C SER A 75 -82.17 17.49 72.37
N ASN A 76 -81.53 16.32 72.28
CA ASN A 76 -81.94 15.13 73.03
C ASN A 76 -81.83 15.32 74.54
N MET A 77 -80.79 16.02 75.03
CA MET A 77 -80.67 16.34 76.45
C MET A 77 -81.87 17.16 76.94
N VAL A 78 -82.28 18.20 76.22
CA VAL A 78 -83.46 19.02 76.58
C VAL A 78 -84.75 18.19 76.54
N ALA A 79 -84.91 17.34 75.53
CA ALA A 79 -86.07 16.47 75.39
C ALA A 79 -86.16 15.42 76.51
N ASN A 80 -85.05 14.75 76.83
CA ASN A 80 -84.97 13.76 77.90
C ASN A 80 -85.22 14.38 79.28
N ASN A 81 -84.70 15.58 79.50
CA ASN A 81 -84.94 16.35 80.71
C ASN A 81 -86.43 16.69 80.90
N ARG A 82 -87.09 17.17 79.83
CA ARG A 82 -88.55 17.39 79.84
C ARG A 82 -89.31 16.09 80.12
N ALA A 83 -88.92 14.98 79.51
CA ALA A 83 -89.55 13.68 79.71
C ALA A 83 -89.39 13.18 81.15
N PHE A 84 -88.21 13.37 81.76
CA PHE A 84 -87.95 13.04 83.16
C PHE A 84 -88.87 13.81 84.11
N LEU A 85 -89.06 15.12 83.88
CA LEU A 85 -89.94 15.97 84.69
C LEU A 85 -91.42 15.57 84.62
N ILE A 86 -91.87 15.04 83.47
CA ILE A 86 -93.26 14.62 83.24
C ILE A 86 -93.53 13.22 83.78
N VAL A 87 -92.68 12.24 83.45
CA VAL A 87 -92.96 10.81 83.61
C VAL A 87 -92.27 10.19 84.83
N GLU A 88 -91.25 10.85 85.40
CA GLU A 88 -90.52 10.39 86.60
C GLU A 88 -89.77 9.05 86.44
N ASN A 89 -89.42 8.69 85.20
CA ASN A 89 -88.62 7.51 84.93
C ASN A 89 -87.12 7.86 84.86
N GLU A 90 -86.31 7.31 85.76
CA GLU A 90 -84.84 7.50 85.81
C GLU A 90 -84.13 7.15 84.51
N GLN A 91 -84.71 6.32 83.64
CA GLN A 91 -84.16 6.02 82.32
C GLN A 91 -83.94 7.29 81.48
N PHE A 92 -84.79 8.32 81.62
CA PHE A 92 -84.60 9.60 80.92
C PHE A 92 -83.42 10.40 81.46
N LEU A 93 -83.08 10.25 82.74
CA LEU A 93 -81.88 10.86 83.32
C LEU A 93 -80.60 10.15 82.82
N GLN A 94 -80.63 8.82 82.69
CA GLN A 94 -79.53 8.06 82.07
C GLN A 94 -79.33 8.44 80.59
N LEU A 95 -80.43 8.59 79.84
CA LEU A 95 -80.37 9.05 78.45
C LEU A 95 -79.84 10.48 78.34
N TYR A 96 -80.18 11.37 79.27
CA TYR A 96 -79.56 12.69 79.37
C TYR A 96 -78.04 12.59 79.56
N GLN A 97 -77.58 11.80 80.54
CA GLN A 97 -76.14 11.64 80.82
C GLN A 97 -75.38 11.07 79.63
N LYS A 98 -75.97 10.10 78.92
CA LYS A 98 -75.40 9.55 77.68
C LYS A 98 -75.27 10.63 76.60
N ASN A 99 -76.31 11.45 76.39
CA ASN A 99 -76.23 12.53 75.41
C ASN A 99 -75.25 13.63 75.85
N TRP A 100 -75.07 13.88 77.15
CA TRP A 100 -74.02 14.77 77.63
C TRP A 100 -72.62 14.24 77.31
N GLN A 101 -72.37 12.93 77.51
CA GLN A 101 -71.11 12.30 77.10
C GLN A 101 -70.90 12.42 75.58
N THR A 102 -71.92 12.15 74.77
CA THR A 102 -71.87 12.33 73.31
C THR A 102 -71.55 13.77 72.93
N PHE A 103 -72.15 14.74 73.62
CA PHE A 103 -71.89 16.17 73.41
C PHE A 103 -70.43 16.50 73.72
N GLN A 104 -69.89 16.02 74.85
CA GLN A 104 -68.49 16.25 75.24
C GLN A 104 -67.52 15.61 74.23
N GLN A 105 -67.75 14.36 73.85
CA GLN A 105 -66.90 13.67 72.88
C GLN A 105 -66.92 14.36 71.50
N ALA A 106 -68.09 14.75 71.01
CA ALA A 106 -68.21 15.48 69.76
C ALA A 106 -67.52 16.85 69.85
N SER A 107 -67.58 17.50 71.01
CA SER A 107 -66.89 18.76 71.28
C SER A 107 -65.37 18.61 71.28
N GLU A 108 -64.83 17.55 71.88
CA GLU A 108 -63.39 17.26 71.87
C GLU A 108 -62.88 16.97 70.46
N ASN A 109 -63.59 16.13 69.71
CA ASN A 109 -63.26 15.84 68.32
C ASN A 109 -63.29 17.10 67.46
N LEU A 110 -64.34 17.92 67.61
CA LEU A 110 -64.47 19.17 66.89
C LEU A 110 -63.32 20.14 67.22
N ASN A 111 -62.92 20.22 68.49
CA ASN A 111 -61.80 21.07 68.92
C ASN A 111 -60.46 20.66 68.28
N GLN A 112 -60.25 19.38 67.93
CA GLN A 112 -59.06 18.91 67.23
C GLN A 112 -59.08 19.21 65.73
N MET A 113 -60.27 19.38 65.14
CA MET A 113 -60.47 19.59 63.70
C MET A 113 -60.55 21.07 63.30
N ILE A 114 -61.01 21.92 64.22
CA ILE A 114 -61.11 23.37 64.00
C ILE A 114 -59.75 24.05 64.16
N ASN A 115 -59.41 24.90 63.21
CA ASN A 115 -58.15 25.65 63.19
C ASN A 115 -58.33 27.11 62.79
N LEU A 116 -59.53 27.50 62.34
CA LEU A 116 -59.84 28.87 61.96
C LEU A 116 -60.36 29.68 63.15
N ALA A 117 -60.00 30.97 63.20
CA ALA A 117 -60.43 31.89 64.26
C ALA A 117 -61.97 31.93 64.40
N ASP A 118 -62.70 32.01 63.28
CA ASP A 118 -64.17 32.07 63.28
C ASP A 118 -64.83 30.77 63.74
N GLN A 119 -64.24 29.61 63.40
CA GLN A 119 -64.70 28.31 63.89
C GLN A 119 -64.51 28.22 65.40
N LYS A 120 -63.33 28.63 65.88
CA LYS A 120 -62.99 28.59 67.29
C LYS A 120 -63.88 29.51 68.11
N GLN A 121 -64.18 30.71 67.60
CA GLN A 121 -65.09 31.65 68.25
C GLN A 121 -66.51 31.08 68.41
N ARG A 122 -67.10 30.51 67.36
CA ARG A 122 -68.43 29.87 67.45
C ARG A 122 -68.39 28.65 68.36
N PHE A 123 -67.35 27.83 68.25
CA PHE A 123 -67.17 26.67 69.11
C PHE A 123 -67.10 27.04 70.60
N ASP A 124 -66.35 28.08 70.96
CA ASP A 124 -66.21 28.52 72.34
C ASP A 124 -67.53 29.07 72.90
N GLN A 125 -68.34 29.74 72.06
CA GLN A 125 -69.71 30.14 72.40
C GLN A 125 -70.65 28.93 72.57
N MET A 126 -70.56 27.91 71.71
CA MET A 126 -71.31 26.65 71.83
C MET A 126 -70.96 25.92 73.13
N GLN A 127 -69.68 25.87 73.48
CA GLN A 127 -69.17 25.31 74.73
C GLN A 127 -69.69 26.05 75.96
N GLU A 128 -69.73 27.39 75.92
CA GLU A 128 -70.27 28.20 77.01
C GLU A 128 -71.77 27.95 77.20
N ILE A 129 -72.54 27.87 76.11
CA ILE A 129 -73.97 27.48 76.18
C ILE A 129 -74.13 26.08 76.75
N GLY A 130 -73.28 25.12 76.34
CA GLY A 130 -73.26 23.76 76.88
C GLY A 130 -72.99 23.73 78.39
N ARG A 131 -72.04 24.55 78.88
CA ARG A 131 -71.74 24.71 80.31
C ARG A 131 -72.92 25.28 81.08
N GLN A 132 -73.53 26.35 80.59
CA GLN A 132 -74.72 26.96 81.19
C GLN A 132 -75.89 25.98 81.23
N PHE A 133 -76.06 25.18 80.19
CA PHE A 133 -77.11 24.16 80.12
C PHE A 133 -76.90 23.04 81.14
N ASN A 134 -75.66 22.59 81.32
CA ASN A 134 -75.32 21.60 82.34
C ASN A 134 -75.49 22.14 83.76
N GLN A 135 -75.09 23.38 84.03
CA GLN A 135 -75.33 24.05 85.33
C GLN A 135 -76.82 24.19 85.64
N TYR A 136 -77.60 24.64 84.66
CA TYR A 136 -79.05 24.69 84.73
C TYR A 136 -79.65 23.31 85.04
N GLN A 137 -79.14 22.24 84.40
CA GLN A 137 -79.61 20.89 84.70
C GLN A 137 -79.26 20.43 86.12
N GLN A 138 -78.02 20.64 86.57
CA GLN A 138 -77.59 20.25 87.91
C GLN A 138 -78.43 20.91 89.00
N GLN A 139 -78.82 22.18 88.80
CA GLN A 139 -79.74 22.88 89.69
C GLN A 139 -81.13 22.23 89.72
N MET A 140 -81.68 21.86 88.57
CA MET A 140 -82.97 21.16 88.51
C MET A 140 -82.90 19.76 89.11
N GLU A 141 -81.86 18.98 88.83
CA GLU A 141 -81.64 17.65 89.39
C GLU A 141 -81.54 17.72 90.93
N ALA A 142 -80.85 18.72 91.47
CA ALA A 142 -80.76 18.96 92.91
C ALA A 142 -82.12 19.26 93.54
N LEU A 143 -82.97 20.08 92.90
CA LEU A 143 -84.33 20.37 93.37
C LEU A 143 -85.23 19.12 93.36
N ILE A 144 -85.12 18.28 92.33
CA ILE A 144 -85.88 17.01 92.25
C ILE A 144 -85.44 16.04 93.35
N LYS A 145 -84.12 15.89 93.59
CA LYS A 145 -83.58 15.02 94.66
C LYS A 145 -83.98 15.47 96.07
N GLN A 146 -84.24 16.76 96.28
CA GLN A 146 -84.74 17.32 97.53
C GLN A 146 -86.26 17.18 97.72
N GLY A 147 -86.97 16.48 96.82
CA GLY A 147 -88.43 16.35 96.85
C GLY A 147 -89.19 17.60 96.40
N LYS A 148 -88.49 18.64 95.94
CA LYS A 148 -89.01 19.97 95.57
C LYS A 148 -89.40 20.05 94.10
N ARG A 149 -90.20 19.09 93.64
CA ARG A 149 -90.55 18.96 92.21
C ARG A 149 -91.34 20.15 91.66
N LYS A 150 -92.26 20.72 92.44
CA LYS A 150 -93.03 21.90 92.00
C LYS A 150 -92.10 23.09 91.70
N GLU A 151 -91.03 23.23 92.48
CA GLU A 151 -90.00 24.27 92.28
C GLU A 151 -89.14 23.96 91.04
N ALA A 152 -88.77 22.70 90.80
CA ALA A 152 -88.09 22.28 89.58
C ALA A 152 -88.93 22.50 88.30
N ILE A 153 -90.24 22.28 88.35
CA ILE A 153 -91.17 22.57 87.24
C ILE A 153 -91.27 24.08 87.00
N ILE A 154 -91.28 24.91 88.06
CA ILE A 154 -91.25 26.37 87.92
C ILE A 154 -89.96 26.81 87.23
N VAL A 155 -88.80 26.28 87.66
CA VAL A 155 -87.50 26.55 87.02
C VAL A 155 -87.50 26.10 85.55
N PHE A 156 -88.08 24.94 85.24
CA PHE A 156 -88.22 24.48 83.85
C PHE A 156 -89.11 25.41 83.00
N ASN A 157 -90.23 25.86 83.57
CA ASN A 157 -91.18 26.75 82.91
C ASN A 157 -90.66 28.19 82.74
N THR A 158 -89.51 28.54 83.33
CA THR A 158 -88.81 29.80 82.99
C THR A 158 -88.32 29.84 81.53
N GLY A 159 -88.25 28.68 80.86
CA GLY A 159 -87.82 28.57 79.47
C GLY A 159 -86.31 28.72 79.27
N ILE A 160 -85.51 28.79 80.33
CA ILE A 160 -84.04 28.94 80.25
C ILE A 160 -83.42 27.83 79.38
N GLY A 161 -83.78 26.56 79.62
CA GLY A 161 -83.26 25.44 78.83
C GLY A 161 -83.63 25.51 77.34
N GLN A 162 -84.84 25.97 77.02
CA GLN A 162 -85.27 26.15 75.63
C GLN A 162 -84.53 27.32 74.96
N LYS A 163 -84.29 28.41 75.69
CA LYS A 163 -83.52 29.56 75.20
C LYS A 163 -82.05 29.19 74.94
N LEU A 164 -81.42 28.44 75.85
CA LEU A 164 -80.07 27.91 75.68
C LEU A 164 -79.99 26.98 74.46
N LEU A 165 -80.93 26.03 74.32
CA LEU A 165 -80.99 25.17 73.13
C LEU A 165 -81.20 25.98 71.85
N SER A 166 -82.11 26.96 71.84
CA SER A 166 -82.37 27.80 70.66
C SER A 166 -81.13 28.58 70.25
N ASN A 167 -80.38 29.13 71.22
CA ASN A 167 -79.12 29.82 70.96
C ASN A 167 -78.06 28.84 70.43
N PHE A 168 -77.98 27.64 71.00
CA PHE A 168 -77.08 26.59 70.53
C PHE A 168 -77.39 26.18 69.10
N LEU A 169 -78.65 25.92 68.77
CA LEU A 169 -79.09 25.51 67.44
C LEU A 169 -78.89 26.63 66.41
N LYS A 170 -79.09 27.90 66.80
CA LYS A 170 -78.77 29.05 65.95
C LYS A 170 -77.27 29.07 65.64
N LEU A 171 -76.43 28.87 66.65
CA LEU A 171 -74.98 28.88 66.49
C LEU A 171 -74.47 27.66 65.70
N ASN A 172 -75.10 26.50 65.86
CA ASN A 172 -74.87 25.31 65.04
C ASN A 172 -75.20 25.57 63.57
N TYR A 173 -76.35 26.22 63.30
CA TYR A 173 -76.72 26.61 61.94
C TYR A 173 -75.71 27.59 61.33
N GLU A 174 -75.31 28.62 62.07
CA GLU A 174 -74.29 29.58 61.61
C GLU A 174 -72.93 28.90 61.38
N PHE A 175 -72.55 27.94 62.22
CA PHE A 175 -71.34 27.14 62.05
C PHE A 175 -71.43 26.31 60.77
N ASN A 176 -72.51 25.55 60.59
CA ASN A 176 -72.69 24.70 59.42
C ASN A 176 -72.85 25.47 58.11
N ASP A 177 -73.52 26.64 58.11
CA ASP A 177 -73.62 27.49 56.93
C ASP A 177 -72.24 27.98 56.48
N ALA A 178 -71.40 28.43 57.43
CA ALA A 178 -70.02 28.81 57.16
C ALA A 178 -69.19 27.62 56.65
N GLU A 179 -69.35 26.46 57.28
CA GLU A 179 -68.58 25.26 56.95
C GLU A 179 -69.03 24.63 55.61
N THR A 180 -70.31 24.71 55.27
CA THR A 180 -70.85 24.26 53.97
C THR A 180 -70.38 25.16 52.83
N LYS A 181 -70.30 26.49 53.06
CA LYS A 181 -69.68 27.42 52.09
C LYS A 181 -68.19 27.11 51.91
N ARG A 182 -67.48 26.81 53.01
CA ARG A 182 -66.08 26.37 52.97
C ARG A 182 -65.94 25.05 52.20
N LEU A 183 -66.84 24.09 52.40
CA LEU A 183 -66.84 22.83 51.66
C LEU A 183 -66.97 23.04 50.16
N ALA A 184 -67.88 23.92 49.73
CA ALA A 184 -68.02 24.27 48.32
C ALA A 184 -66.75 24.92 47.76
N GLN A 185 -66.09 25.78 48.55
CA GLN A 185 -64.82 26.41 48.16
C GLN A 185 -63.67 25.41 48.05
N GLU A 186 -63.44 24.58 49.06
CA GLU A 186 -62.39 23.55 49.08
C GLU A 186 -62.61 22.51 47.97
N ASN A 187 -63.86 22.12 47.72
CA ASN A 187 -64.19 21.18 46.64
C ASN A 187 -63.91 21.78 45.25
N ASN A 188 -64.21 23.07 45.04
CA ASN A 188 -63.85 23.77 43.80
C ASN A 188 -62.32 23.92 43.65
N GLN A 189 -61.60 24.21 44.74
CA GLN A 189 -60.14 24.28 44.72
C GLN A 189 -59.52 22.92 44.40
N ALA A 190 -59.98 21.83 45.03
CA ALA A 190 -59.54 20.47 44.74
C ALA A 190 -59.79 20.09 43.27
N ARG A 191 -60.96 20.42 42.72
CA ARG A 191 -61.28 20.23 41.29
C ARG A 191 -60.33 20.99 40.37
N ASN A 192 -60.04 22.25 40.68
CA ASN A 192 -59.13 23.07 39.87
C ASN A 192 -57.69 22.54 39.91
N ILE A 193 -57.21 22.11 41.09
CA ILE A 193 -55.88 21.51 41.23
C ILE A 193 -55.81 20.20 40.44
N LEU A 194 -56.84 19.35 40.51
CA LEU A 194 -56.93 18.12 39.74
C LEU A 194 -56.94 18.38 38.23
N GLN A 195 -57.75 19.34 37.77
CA GLN A 195 -57.83 19.70 36.35
C GLN A 195 -56.50 20.27 35.82
N ASN A 196 -55.83 21.11 36.61
CA ASN A 196 -54.50 21.62 36.27
C ASN A 196 -53.47 20.49 36.21
N ALA A 197 -53.51 19.52 37.13
CA ALA A 197 -52.63 18.35 37.10
C ALA A 197 -52.82 17.50 35.84
N VAL A 198 -54.07 17.25 35.44
CA VAL A 198 -54.40 16.51 34.21
C VAL A 198 -53.94 17.28 32.96
N ASN A 199 -54.19 18.59 32.88
CA ASN A 199 -53.76 19.41 31.76
C ASN A 199 -52.22 19.43 31.61
N LEU A 200 -51.48 19.56 32.72
CA LEU A 200 -50.02 19.49 32.71
C LEU A 200 -49.50 18.12 32.26
N LEU A 201 -50.17 17.03 32.63
CA LEU A 201 -49.83 15.67 32.17
C LEU A 201 -50.00 15.54 30.66
N ILE A 202 -51.14 16.00 30.12
CA ILE A 202 -51.43 15.93 28.67
C ILE A 202 -50.41 16.77 27.89
N ILE A 203 -50.19 18.03 28.30
CA ILE A 203 -49.23 18.93 27.65
C ILE A 203 -47.82 18.35 27.72
N GLY A 204 -47.39 17.86 28.89
CA GLY A 204 -46.08 17.24 29.07
C GLY A 204 -45.88 15.99 28.21
N SER A 205 -46.92 15.17 28.05
CA SER A 205 -46.90 13.96 27.22
C SER A 205 -46.81 14.30 25.73
N ILE A 206 -47.62 15.25 25.25
CA ILE A 206 -47.60 15.72 23.86
C ILE A 206 -46.25 16.35 23.54
N PHE A 207 -45.72 17.19 24.42
CA PHE A 207 -44.41 17.83 24.25
C PHE A 207 -43.28 16.78 24.18
N SER A 208 -43.31 15.78 25.05
CA SER A 208 -42.34 14.67 25.05
C SER A 208 -42.42 13.86 23.75
N ALA A 209 -43.63 13.54 23.26
CA ALA A 209 -43.81 12.83 22.00
C ALA A 209 -43.35 13.66 20.79
N PHE A 210 -43.66 14.96 20.77
CA PHE A 210 -43.28 15.86 19.69
C PHE A 210 -41.76 16.04 19.59
N THR A 211 -41.09 16.23 20.72
CA THR A 211 -39.62 16.31 20.78
C THR A 211 -38.96 15.00 20.32
N ALA A 212 -39.51 13.84 20.71
CA ALA A 212 -39.04 12.54 20.24
C ALA A 212 -39.13 12.39 18.71
N LEU A 213 -40.25 12.77 18.11
CA LEU A 213 -40.45 12.71 16.66
C LEU A 213 -39.51 13.65 15.89
N ILE A 214 -39.32 14.88 16.36
CA ILE A 214 -38.38 15.83 15.74
C ILE A 214 -36.96 15.27 15.77
N ILE A 215 -36.53 14.75 16.92
CA ILE A 215 -35.18 14.22 17.08
C ILE A 215 -34.97 12.96 16.24
N ALA A 216 -35.96 12.06 16.19
CA ALA A 216 -35.94 10.89 15.32
C ALA A 216 -35.82 11.28 13.83
N TRP A 217 -36.60 12.27 13.38
CA TRP A 217 -36.52 12.78 12.01
C TRP A 217 -35.15 13.42 11.70
N LEU A 218 -34.62 14.22 12.64
CA LEU A 218 -33.33 14.88 12.49
C LEU A 218 -32.20 13.86 12.37
N ILE A 219 -32.16 12.84 13.24
CA ILE A 219 -31.17 11.77 13.19
C ILE A 219 -31.30 10.94 11.90
N SER A 220 -32.51 10.55 11.52
CA SER A 220 -32.75 9.80 10.28
C SER A 220 -32.21 10.56 9.06
N SER A 221 -32.48 11.87 8.96
CA SER A 221 -31.99 12.72 7.87
C SER A 221 -30.46 12.84 7.84
N LEU A 222 -29.82 12.93 9.00
CA LEU A 222 -28.36 13.02 9.12
C LEU A 222 -27.67 11.71 8.75
N VAL A 223 -28.21 10.57 9.21
CA VAL A 223 -27.71 9.23 8.90
C VAL A 223 -27.85 8.95 7.40
N SER A 224 -29.04 9.17 6.83
CA SER A 224 -29.33 9.01 5.40
C SER A 224 -28.35 9.80 4.53
N ARG A 225 -28.07 11.07 4.87
CA ARG A 225 -27.12 11.90 4.12
C ARG A 225 -25.68 11.38 4.20
N LYS A 226 -25.21 10.95 5.38
CA LYS A 226 -23.85 10.42 5.54
C LYS A 226 -23.66 9.10 4.79
N ILE A 227 -24.65 8.21 4.83
CA ILE A 227 -24.62 6.96 4.07
C ILE A 227 -24.64 7.26 2.56
N GLY A 228 -25.49 8.18 2.10
CA GLY A 228 -25.51 8.60 0.70
C GLY A 228 -24.19 9.20 0.20
N GLN A 229 -23.47 9.94 1.04
CA GLN A 229 -22.12 10.41 0.73
C GLN A 229 -21.10 9.27 0.64
N ALA A 230 -21.18 8.28 1.54
CA ALA A 230 -20.33 7.10 1.51
C ALA A 230 -20.57 6.25 0.25
N ILE A 231 -21.84 6.03 -0.14
CA ILE A 231 -22.20 5.32 -1.39
C ILE A 231 -21.59 6.02 -2.60
N ASN A 232 -21.77 7.33 -2.74
CA ASN A 232 -21.19 8.08 -3.87
C ASN A 232 -19.65 8.01 -3.90
N ALA A 233 -19.00 7.96 -2.73
CA ALA A 233 -17.55 7.78 -2.66
C ALA A 233 -17.14 6.37 -3.11
N ILE A 234 -17.88 5.33 -2.67
CA ILE A 234 -17.66 3.94 -3.10
C ILE A 234 -17.86 3.80 -4.61
N ASP A 235 -18.91 4.38 -5.19
CA ASP A 235 -19.16 4.32 -6.64
C ASP A 235 -18.00 4.94 -7.44
N LYS A 236 -17.54 6.13 -7.03
CA LYS A 236 -16.41 6.81 -7.68
C LYS A 236 -15.12 6.02 -7.56
N SER A 237 -14.77 5.58 -6.35
CA SER A 237 -13.57 4.78 -6.13
C SER A 237 -13.64 3.45 -6.88
N SER A 238 -14.79 2.81 -6.95
CA SER A 238 -14.97 1.56 -7.70
C SER A 238 -14.77 1.75 -9.21
N LEU A 239 -15.24 2.88 -9.77
CA LEU A 239 -14.98 3.23 -11.16
C LEU A 239 -13.48 3.50 -11.42
N GLU A 240 -12.83 4.27 -10.55
CA GLU A 240 -11.39 4.54 -10.64
C GLU A 240 -10.55 3.25 -10.56
N ILE A 241 -10.90 2.34 -9.64
CA ILE A 241 -10.21 1.05 -9.50
C ILE A 241 -10.47 0.19 -10.76
N ASN A 242 -11.69 0.16 -11.30
CA ASN A 242 -11.97 -0.59 -12.54
C ASN A 242 -11.10 -0.09 -13.71
N ILE A 243 -10.99 1.23 -13.91
CA ILE A 243 -10.14 1.82 -14.94
C ILE A 243 -8.67 1.43 -14.71
N ALA A 244 -8.21 1.48 -13.45
CA ALA A 244 -6.85 1.08 -13.10
C ALA A 244 -6.60 -0.41 -13.39
N VAL A 245 -7.57 -1.29 -13.11
CA VAL A 245 -7.51 -2.72 -13.40
C VAL A 245 -7.43 -2.98 -14.90
N GLU A 246 -8.30 -2.34 -15.70
CA GLU A 246 -8.26 -2.48 -17.18
C GLU A 246 -6.91 -2.04 -17.77
N GLN A 247 -6.38 -0.92 -17.27
CA GLN A 247 -5.05 -0.43 -17.67
C GLN A 247 -3.94 -1.41 -17.26
N GLN A 248 -4.02 -1.97 -16.04
CA GLN A 248 -3.04 -2.94 -15.55
C GLN A 248 -3.11 -4.27 -16.32
N GLU A 249 -4.30 -4.71 -16.74
CA GLU A 249 -4.46 -5.87 -17.62
C GLU A 249 -3.78 -5.64 -18.98
N LYS A 250 -3.96 -4.46 -19.57
CA LYS A 250 -3.28 -4.09 -20.83
C LYS A 250 -1.76 -4.10 -20.68
N ILE A 251 -1.24 -3.52 -19.60
CA ILE A 251 0.20 -3.53 -19.28
C ILE A 251 0.70 -4.97 -19.12
N THR A 252 -0.02 -5.79 -18.35
CA THR A 252 0.34 -7.20 -18.10
C THR A 252 0.37 -8.01 -19.39
N ARG A 253 -0.59 -7.78 -20.31
CA ARG A 253 -0.62 -8.41 -21.63
C ARG A 253 0.55 -7.96 -22.50
N SER A 254 0.86 -6.67 -22.51
CA SER A 254 2.03 -6.14 -23.24
C SER A 254 3.33 -6.74 -22.69
N GLN A 255 3.44 -6.85 -21.36
CA GLN A 255 4.59 -7.45 -20.70
C GLN A 255 4.76 -8.92 -21.10
N ALA A 256 3.68 -9.70 -21.17
CA ALA A 256 3.73 -11.09 -21.62
C ALA A 256 4.24 -11.22 -23.07
N VAL A 257 3.84 -10.29 -23.95
CA VAL A 257 4.36 -10.23 -25.33
C VAL A 257 5.85 -9.90 -25.34
N SER A 258 6.27 -8.88 -24.57
CA SER A 258 7.68 -8.49 -24.46
C SER A 258 8.55 -9.63 -23.91
N VAL A 259 8.09 -10.32 -22.86
CA VAL A 259 8.79 -11.48 -22.28
C VAL A 259 8.96 -12.60 -23.32
N ASN A 260 7.91 -12.93 -24.08
CA ASN A 260 8.01 -13.92 -25.15
C ASN A 260 9.01 -13.50 -26.23
N GLN A 261 8.99 -12.23 -26.64
CA GLN A 261 9.93 -11.72 -27.64
C GLN A 261 11.37 -11.76 -27.14
N THR A 262 11.62 -11.28 -25.91
CA THR A 262 12.96 -11.33 -25.31
C THR A 262 13.45 -12.76 -25.14
N THR A 263 12.58 -13.70 -24.74
CA THR A 263 12.94 -15.13 -24.64
C THR A 263 13.40 -15.68 -25.99
N ARG A 264 12.67 -15.40 -27.08
CA ARG A 264 13.10 -15.81 -28.43
C ARG A 264 14.44 -15.20 -28.83
N THR A 265 14.66 -13.91 -28.56
CA THR A 265 15.95 -13.26 -28.83
C THR A 265 17.08 -13.90 -28.02
N MET A 266 16.81 -14.33 -26.78
CA MET A 266 17.78 -15.04 -25.97
C MET A 266 18.09 -16.44 -26.52
N ASP A 267 17.10 -17.16 -27.04
CA ASP A 267 17.31 -18.44 -27.73
C ASP A 267 18.22 -18.26 -28.97
N GLU A 268 17.94 -17.25 -29.80
CA GLU A 268 18.76 -16.88 -30.97
C GLU A 268 20.19 -16.48 -30.59
N LEU A 269 20.35 -15.72 -29.50
CA LEU A 269 21.67 -15.38 -28.95
C LEU A 269 22.38 -16.64 -28.43
N GLY A 270 21.65 -17.58 -27.84
CA GLY A 270 22.21 -18.84 -27.34
C GLY A 270 22.79 -19.68 -28.47
N LEU A 271 22.05 -19.81 -29.57
CA LEU A 271 22.53 -20.44 -30.80
C LEU A 271 23.74 -19.70 -31.38
N SER A 272 23.71 -18.37 -31.43
CA SER A 272 24.82 -17.56 -31.94
C SER A 272 26.09 -17.72 -31.10
N ALA A 273 25.96 -17.74 -29.77
CA ALA A 273 27.09 -17.98 -28.87
C ALA A 273 27.68 -19.38 -29.08
N LYS A 274 26.83 -20.41 -29.23
CA LYS A 274 27.29 -21.77 -29.52
C LYS A 274 28.05 -21.83 -30.86
N GLN A 275 27.49 -21.23 -31.91
CA GLN A 275 28.13 -21.15 -33.22
C GLN A 275 29.48 -20.41 -33.16
N ALA A 276 29.58 -19.32 -32.40
CA ALA A 276 30.84 -18.59 -32.20
C ALA A 276 31.90 -19.47 -31.51
N SER A 277 31.50 -20.27 -30.51
CA SER A 277 32.38 -21.22 -29.83
C SER A 277 32.91 -22.29 -30.80
N ASP A 278 32.03 -22.89 -31.61
CA ASP A 278 32.38 -23.94 -32.58
C ASP A 278 33.28 -23.40 -33.70
N GLN A 279 33.00 -22.18 -34.16
CA GLN A 279 33.82 -21.50 -35.17
C GLN A 279 35.22 -21.18 -34.62
N ALA A 280 35.31 -20.75 -33.36
CA ALA A 280 36.59 -20.49 -32.72
C ALA A 280 37.42 -21.77 -32.50
N GLU A 281 36.78 -22.89 -32.18
CA GLU A 281 37.44 -24.20 -32.11
C GLU A 281 37.98 -24.63 -33.48
N THR A 282 37.17 -24.48 -34.52
CA THR A 282 37.57 -24.76 -35.92
C THR A 282 38.75 -23.88 -36.35
N SER A 283 38.72 -22.58 -36.04
CA SER A 283 39.82 -21.65 -36.32
C SER A 283 41.09 -22.03 -35.56
N THR A 284 40.98 -22.51 -34.32
CA THR A 284 42.12 -22.99 -33.54
C THR A 284 42.77 -24.22 -34.19
N LEU A 285 41.96 -25.18 -34.67
CA LEU A 285 42.45 -26.36 -35.38
C LEU A 285 43.15 -25.98 -36.69
N GLY A 286 42.53 -25.11 -37.49
CA GLY A 286 43.13 -24.60 -38.73
C GLY A 286 44.45 -23.87 -38.46
N ALA A 287 44.50 -22.98 -37.47
CA ALA A 287 45.71 -22.27 -37.08
C ALA A 287 46.84 -23.23 -36.67
N LYS A 288 46.55 -24.28 -35.90
CA LYS A 288 47.55 -25.30 -35.55
C LYS A 288 48.10 -26.05 -36.77
N GLN A 289 47.27 -26.31 -37.77
CA GLN A 289 47.73 -26.93 -39.02
C GLN A 289 48.68 -25.99 -39.79
N VAL A 290 48.35 -24.70 -39.88
CA VAL A 290 49.23 -23.72 -40.54
C VAL A 290 50.53 -23.54 -39.75
N LEU A 291 50.50 -23.59 -38.41
CA LEU A 291 51.71 -23.53 -37.59
C LEU A 291 52.67 -24.68 -37.94
N ASN A 292 52.16 -25.90 -38.03
CA ASN A 292 52.96 -27.07 -38.41
C ASN A 292 53.55 -26.93 -39.82
N LEU A 293 52.79 -26.38 -40.77
CA LEU A 293 53.28 -26.10 -42.12
C LEU A 293 54.39 -25.03 -42.12
N ALA A 294 54.28 -24.00 -41.28
CA ALA A 294 55.29 -22.96 -41.15
C ALA A 294 56.57 -23.49 -40.50
N GLU A 295 56.47 -24.34 -39.47
CA GLU A 295 57.60 -25.04 -38.85
C GLU A 295 58.33 -25.93 -39.86
N ASN A 296 57.59 -26.74 -40.62
CA ASN A 296 58.15 -27.61 -41.66
C ASN A 296 58.78 -26.80 -42.80
N GLY A 297 58.15 -25.69 -43.20
CA GLY A 297 58.71 -24.73 -44.16
C GLY A 297 60.04 -24.14 -43.68
N ASN A 298 60.17 -23.84 -42.39
CA ASN A 298 61.41 -23.33 -41.82
C ASN A 298 62.52 -24.41 -41.81
N GLU A 299 62.20 -25.67 -41.48
CA GLU A 299 63.15 -26.79 -41.56
C GLU A 299 63.69 -26.98 -42.99
N LEU A 300 62.83 -26.91 -44.01
CA LEU A 300 63.24 -27.01 -45.41
C LEU A 300 64.17 -25.86 -45.84
N VAL A 301 63.94 -24.65 -45.33
CA VAL A 301 64.82 -23.51 -45.58
C VAL A 301 66.17 -23.70 -44.90
N GLU A 302 66.22 -24.22 -43.67
CA GLU A 302 67.48 -24.55 -43.00
C GLU A 302 68.29 -25.58 -43.79
N GLN A 303 67.64 -26.63 -44.32
CA GLN A 303 68.28 -27.60 -45.20
C GLN A 303 68.83 -26.94 -46.48
N THR A 304 68.04 -26.04 -47.10
CA THR A 304 68.46 -25.31 -48.30
C THR A 304 69.69 -24.42 -48.02
N LEU A 305 69.73 -23.74 -46.87
CA LEU A 305 70.87 -22.92 -46.46
C LEU A 305 72.13 -23.77 -46.28
N ALA A 306 72.01 -24.96 -45.69
CA ALA A 306 73.12 -25.91 -45.54
C ALA A 306 73.65 -26.39 -46.91
N GLU A 307 72.76 -26.74 -47.85
CA GLU A 307 73.14 -27.14 -49.20
C GLU A 307 73.78 -25.99 -50.00
N MET A 308 73.29 -24.76 -49.84
CA MET A 308 73.89 -23.58 -50.46
C MET A 308 75.27 -23.27 -49.90
N SER A 309 75.52 -23.52 -48.60
CA SER A 309 76.86 -23.44 -48.03
C SER A 309 77.81 -24.43 -48.69
N GLN A 310 77.40 -25.69 -48.85
CA GLN A 310 78.22 -26.69 -49.55
C GLN A 310 78.45 -26.33 -51.02
N THR A 311 77.44 -25.74 -51.67
CA THR A 311 77.55 -25.28 -53.06
C THR A 311 78.53 -24.12 -53.17
N LYS A 312 78.50 -23.17 -52.23
CA LYS A 312 79.47 -22.06 -52.15
C LYS A 312 80.90 -22.58 -52.08
N ASP A 313 81.15 -23.59 -51.23
CA ASP A 313 82.47 -24.19 -51.07
C ASP A 313 82.95 -24.90 -52.35
N LYS A 314 82.06 -25.63 -53.02
CA LYS A 314 82.37 -26.29 -54.31
C LYS A 314 82.72 -25.28 -55.40
N VAL A 315 81.95 -24.19 -55.52
CA VAL A 315 82.22 -23.13 -56.51
C VAL A 315 83.53 -22.41 -56.21
N ARG A 316 83.84 -22.18 -54.93
CA ARG A 316 85.13 -21.60 -54.50
C ARG A 316 86.30 -22.51 -54.87
N ALA A 317 86.18 -23.82 -54.66
CA ALA A 317 87.20 -24.79 -55.07
C ALA A 317 87.42 -24.80 -56.60
N ILE A 318 86.35 -24.64 -57.40
CA ILE A 318 86.46 -24.48 -58.86
C ILE A 318 87.24 -23.20 -59.22
N ALA A 319 86.95 -22.08 -58.54
CA ALA A 319 87.67 -20.83 -58.77
C ALA A 319 89.17 -20.96 -58.48
N GLU A 320 89.54 -21.64 -57.39
CA GLU A 320 90.93 -21.94 -57.05
C GLU A 320 91.62 -22.83 -58.11
N GLN A 321 90.92 -23.83 -58.63
CA GLN A 321 91.45 -24.72 -59.66
C GLN A 321 91.66 -24.00 -61.01
N ILE A 322 90.79 -23.06 -61.36
CA ILE A 322 90.91 -22.17 -62.53
C ILE A 322 92.16 -21.29 -62.42
N LEU A 323 92.45 -20.75 -61.23
CA LEU A 323 93.65 -19.95 -60.97
C LEU A 323 94.93 -20.79 -61.17
N ARG A 324 94.95 -22.01 -60.60
CA ARG A 324 96.07 -22.95 -60.78
C ARG A 324 96.27 -23.33 -62.25
N LEU A 325 95.20 -23.60 -62.99
CA LEU A 325 95.28 -23.91 -64.43
C LEU A 325 95.82 -22.72 -65.24
N SER A 326 95.44 -21.48 -64.85
CA SER A 326 95.96 -20.25 -65.46
C SER A 326 97.48 -20.17 -65.34
N GLU A 327 98.00 -20.45 -64.14
CA GLU A 327 99.43 -20.44 -63.85
C GLU A 327 100.19 -21.51 -64.64
N GLN A 328 99.69 -22.75 -64.66
CA GLN A 328 100.27 -23.84 -65.45
C GLN A 328 100.26 -23.53 -66.95
N THR A 329 99.18 -22.95 -67.46
CA THR A 329 99.05 -22.56 -68.88
C THR A 329 100.03 -21.45 -69.24
N ASN A 330 100.27 -20.49 -68.34
CA ASN A 330 101.30 -19.47 -68.52
C ASN A 330 102.70 -20.08 -68.60
N GLN A 331 103.02 -21.02 -67.70
CA GLN A 331 104.30 -21.72 -67.69
C GLN A 331 104.53 -22.50 -69.00
N ILE A 332 103.52 -23.23 -69.49
CA ILE A 332 103.58 -23.94 -70.79
C ILE A 332 103.83 -22.97 -71.94
N GLY A 333 103.14 -21.82 -71.95
CA GLY A 333 103.36 -20.78 -72.96
C GLY A 333 104.80 -20.25 -72.97
N SER A 334 105.37 -19.98 -71.79
CA SER A 334 106.77 -19.55 -71.66
C SER A 334 107.74 -20.62 -72.17
N ILE A 335 107.52 -21.89 -71.84
CA ILE A 335 108.37 -23.00 -72.32
C ILE A 335 108.26 -23.14 -73.85
N SER A 336 107.05 -23.11 -74.38
CA SER A 336 106.78 -23.20 -75.82
C SER A 336 107.44 -22.07 -76.61
N GLN A 337 107.43 -20.84 -76.08
CA GLN A 337 108.16 -19.71 -76.67
C GLN A 337 109.67 -19.99 -76.74
N VAL A 338 110.27 -20.45 -75.64
CA VAL A 338 111.70 -20.80 -75.60
C VAL A 338 112.03 -21.91 -76.60
N VAL A 339 111.18 -22.92 -76.73
CA VAL A 339 111.35 -24.00 -77.73
C VAL A 339 111.28 -23.44 -79.16
N GLY A 340 110.34 -22.54 -79.44
CA GLY A 340 110.24 -21.87 -80.74
C GLY A 340 111.48 -21.02 -81.07
N ASP A 341 112.00 -20.29 -80.08
CA ASP A 341 113.22 -19.49 -80.22
C ASP A 341 114.46 -20.39 -80.46
N LEU A 342 114.57 -21.51 -79.74
CA LEU A 342 115.62 -22.53 -79.96
C LEU A 342 115.51 -23.16 -81.34
N ALA A 343 114.29 -23.49 -81.79
CA ALA A 343 114.06 -24.06 -83.11
C ALA A 343 114.49 -23.07 -84.21
N ASN A 344 114.17 -21.78 -84.07
CA ASN A 344 114.61 -20.74 -85.00
C ASN A 344 116.15 -20.57 -85.00
N GLN A 345 116.79 -20.56 -83.84
CA GLN A 345 118.25 -20.54 -83.74
C GLN A 345 118.88 -21.78 -84.40
N THR A 346 118.30 -22.96 -84.20
CA THR A 346 118.74 -24.22 -84.81
C THR A 346 118.58 -24.19 -86.33
N ASN A 347 117.47 -23.62 -86.83
CA ASN A 347 117.21 -23.42 -88.26
C ASN A 347 118.29 -22.52 -88.89
N MET A 348 118.63 -21.41 -88.23
CA MET A 348 119.69 -20.50 -88.69
C MET A 348 121.08 -21.15 -88.65
N LEU A 349 121.40 -21.93 -87.61
CA LEU A 349 122.65 -22.70 -87.53
C LEU A 349 122.74 -23.75 -88.64
N ALA A 350 121.65 -24.47 -88.89
CA ALA A 350 121.55 -25.47 -89.95
C ALA A 350 121.66 -24.84 -91.35
N LEU A 351 121.09 -23.66 -91.56
CA LEU A 351 121.23 -22.89 -92.79
C LEU A 351 122.69 -22.47 -93.02
N ASN A 352 123.35 -21.93 -91.99
CA ASN A 352 124.77 -21.58 -92.07
C ASN A 352 125.65 -22.81 -92.36
N ALA A 353 125.37 -23.94 -91.72
CA ALA A 353 126.06 -25.21 -91.98
C ALA A 353 125.82 -25.72 -93.41
N ALA A 354 124.59 -25.59 -93.94
CA ALA A 354 124.27 -25.97 -95.32
C ALA A 354 125.00 -25.09 -96.34
N VAL A 355 125.10 -23.77 -96.08
CA VAL A 355 125.87 -22.84 -96.92
C VAL A 355 127.35 -23.20 -96.94
N GLU A 356 127.95 -23.45 -95.78
CA GLU A 356 129.37 -23.81 -95.69
C GLU A 356 129.66 -25.20 -96.31
N ALA A 357 128.71 -26.14 -96.21
CA ALA A 357 128.78 -27.43 -96.88
C ALA A 357 128.74 -27.31 -98.42
N VAL A 358 127.93 -26.39 -98.97
CA VAL A 358 127.94 -26.07 -100.43
C VAL A 358 129.26 -25.43 -100.82
N ARG A 359 129.83 -24.58 -99.96
CA ARG A 359 131.12 -23.89 -100.17
C ARG A 359 132.31 -24.86 -100.21
N ALA A 360 132.22 -25.99 -99.50
CA ALA A 360 133.23 -27.05 -99.48
C ALA A 360 133.19 -28.02 -100.70
N GLY A 361 132.27 -27.83 -101.65
CA GLY A 361 132.22 -28.60 -102.90
C GLY A 361 131.94 -30.11 -102.69
N GLU A 362 132.72 -30.99 -103.35
CA GLU A 362 132.55 -32.46 -103.28
C GLU A 362 132.69 -33.02 -101.85
N TYR A 363 133.54 -32.43 -101.01
CA TYR A 363 133.79 -32.88 -99.63
C TYR A 363 132.67 -32.51 -98.65
N GLY A 364 131.78 -31.58 -99.01
CA GLY A 364 130.68 -31.11 -98.17
C GLY A 364 129.34 -31.83 -98.37
N LYS A 365 129.23 -32.75 -99.34
CA LYS A 365 127.95 -33.40 -99.71
C LYS A 365 127.25 -34.10 -98.53
N GLY A 366 127.99 -34.86 -97.70
CA GLY A 366 127.42 -35.53 -96.53
C GLY A 366 126.93 -34.57 -95.44
N PHE A 367 127.69 -33.50 -95.18
CA PHE A 367 127.30 -32.44 -94.24
C PHE A 367 126.10 -31.63 -94.71
N SER A 368 125.96 -31.42 -96.03
CA SER A 368 124.82 -30.74 -96.62
C SER A 368 123.50 -31.49 -96.39
N VAL A 369 123.52 -32.83 -96.51
CA VAL A 369 122.35 -33.69 -96.21
C VAL A 369 121.95 -33.60 -94.74
N VAL A 370 122.92 -33.71 -93.82
CA VAL A 370 122.65 -33.61 -92.37
C VAL A 370 122.15 -32.21 -92.00
N ALA A 371 122.74 -31.15 -92.55
CA ALA A 371 122.29 -29.78 -92.32
C ALA A 371 120.86 -29.54 -92.85
N SER A 372 120.50 -30.13 -94.00
CA SER A 372 119.13 -30.08 -94.53
C SER A 372 118.12 -30.79 -93.62
N GLU A 373 118.47 -31.95 -93.07
CA GLU A 373 117.60 -32.70 -92.15
C GLU A 373 117.44 -31.98 -90.80
N ILE A 374 118.52 -31.41 -90.24
CA ILE A 374 118.44 -30.57 -89.03
C ILE A 374 117.55 -29.35 -89.29
N ARG A 375 117.69 -28.72 -90.46
CA ARG A 375 116.84 -27.58 -90.84
C ARG A 375 115.37 -27.96 -90.88
N LYS A 376 115.04 -29.11 -91.47
CA LYS A 376 113.68 -29.65 -91.53
C LYS A 376 113.11 -29.95 -90.13
N LEU A 377 113.89 -30.57 -89.24
CA LEU A 377 113.49 -30.83 -87.85
C LEU A 377 113.31 -29.53 -87.06
N ALA A 378 114.13 -28.51 -87.33
CA ALA A 378 113.99 -27.19 -86.73
C ALA A 378 112.72 -26.47 -87.21
N ASP A 379 112.41 -26.50 -88.51
CA ASP A 379 111.16 -25.99 -89.07
C ASP A 379 109.93 -26.72 -88.49
N GLU A 380 109.98 -28.06 -88.36
CA GLU A 380 108.93 -28.86 -87.72
C GLU A 380 108.77 -28.53 -86.23
N SER A 381 109.86 -28.31 -85.51
CA SER A 381 109.86 -27.89 -84.09
C SER A 381 109.27 -26.50 -83.92
N GLN A 382 109.61 -25.56 -84.81
CA GLN A 382 109.05 -24.21 -84.81
C GLN A 382 107.55 -24.22 -85.10
N LYS A 383 107.11 -25.03 -86.08
CA LYS A 383 105.68 -25.21 -86.39
C LYS A 383 104.92 -25.81 -85.20
N SER A 384 105.51 -26.79 -84.52
CA SER A 384 104.93 -27.40 -83.31
C SER A 384 104.82 -26.40 -82.15
N ALA A 385 105.85 -25.58 -81.92
CA ALA A 385 105.82 -24.52 -80.91
C ALA A 385 104.73 -23.48 -81.22
N HIS A 386 104.54 -23.10 -82.49
CA HIS A 386 103.43 -22.23 -82.89
C HIS A 386 102.05 -22.87 -82.62
N GLN A 387 101.88 -24.16 -82.89
CA GLN A 387 100.64 -24.88 -82.59
C GLN A 387 100.38 -24.94 -81.08
N ILE A 388 101.40 -25.19 -80.26
CA ILE A 388 101.28 -25.18 -78.78
C ILE A 388 100.90 -23.77 -78.29
N ASN A 389 101.52 -22.72 -78.83
CA ASN A 389 101.17 -21.34 -78.46
C ASN A 389 99.72 -20.98 -78.82
N ALA A 390 99.21 -21.48 -79.94
CA ALA A 390 97.80 -21.31 -80.32
C ALA A 390 96.87 -22.02 -79.32
N LEU A 391 97.16 -23.27 -78.94
CA LEU A 391 96.42 -24.01 -77.91
C LEU A 391 96.47 -23.31 -76.55
N VAL A 392 97.63 -22.79 -76.15
CA VAL A 392 97.81 -22.01 -74.92
C VAL A 392 96.92 -20.76 -74.94
N ALA A 393 96.85 -20.04 -76.06
CA ALA A 393 95.99 -18.87 -76.20
C ALA A 393 94.50 -19.24 -76.07
N GLU A 394 94.09 -20.35 -76.69
CA GLU A 394 92.73 -20.88 -76.58
C GLU A 394 92.37 -21.31 -75.14
N ILE A 395 93.27 -22.01 -74.46
CA ILE A 395 93.09 -22.41 -73.05
C ILE A 395 92.98 -21.16 -72.16
N LYS A 396 93.82 -20.14 -72.36
CA LYS A 396 93.74 -18.87 -71.60
C LYS A 396 92.39 -18.18 -71.80
N GLN A 397 91.90 -18.12 -73.03
CA GLN A 397 90.59 -17.54 -73.34
C GLN A 397 89.47 -18.32 -72.64
N THR A 398 89.48 -19.65 -72.74
CA THR A 398 88.51 -20.52 -72.08
C THR A 398 88.57 -20.39 -70.56
N ASN A 399 89.76 -20.28 -69.98
CA ASN A 399 89.95 -20.11 -68.53
C ASN A 399 89.40 -18.76 -68.04
N SER A 400 89.61 -17.68 -68.81
CA SER A 400 89.03 -16.36 -68.53
C SER A 400 87.50 -16.36 -68.60
N LEU A 401 86.92 -17.05 -69.60
CA LEU A 401 85.47 -17.27 -69.68
C LEU A 401 84.94 -18.04 -68.47
N THR A 402 85.59 -19.15 -68.12
CA THR A 402 85.20 -20.01 -67.00
C THR A 402 85.31 -19.26 -65.65
N SER A 403 86.34 -18.44 -65.48
CA SER A 403 86.50 -17.57 -64.30
C SER A 403 85.31 -16.60 -64.14
N ARG A 404 84.89 -15.93 -65.22
CA ARG A 404 83.72 -15.03 -65.18
C ARG A 404 82.43 -15.76 -64.84
N VAL A 405 82.22 -16.97 -65.39
CA VAL A 405 81.05 -17.80 -65.06
C VAL A 405 81.08 -18.23 -63.59
N THR A 406 82.26 -18.56 -63.06
CA THR A 406 82.44 -18.95 -61.66
C THR A 406 82.19 -17.78 -60.71
N ASP A 407 82.67 -16.57 -61.01
CA ASP A 407 82.38 -15.35 -60.23
C ASP A 407 80.88 -15.01 -60.23
N ALA A 408 80.22 -15.13 -61.39
CA ALA A 408 78.76 -15.01 -61.48
C ALA A 408 78.04 -16.10 -60.65
N GLY A 409 78.58 -17.32 -60.64
CA GLY A 409 78.10 -18.43 -59.82
C GLY A 409 78.16 -18.15 -58.32
N ILE A 410 79.26 -17.59 -57.82
CA ILE A 410 79.42 -17.19 -56.41
C ILE A 410 78.35 -16.15 -56.03
N LYS A 411 78.19 -15.10 -56.84
CA LYS A 411 77.17 -14.06 -56.61
C LYS A 411 75.76 -14.65 -56.60
N SER A 412 75.47 -15.60 -57.51
CA SER A 412 74.18 -16.30 -57.56
C SER A 412 73.88 -17.08 -56.28
N VAL A 413 74.87 -17.80 -55.75
CA VAL A 413 74.74 -18.51 -54.48
C VAL A 413 74.51 -17.53 -53.32
N GLU A 414 75.23 -16.41 -53.25
CA GLU A 414 75.05 -15.41 -52.20
C GLU A 414 73.66 -14.76 -52.23
N MET A 415 73.14 -14.44 -53.42
CA MET A 415 71.77 -13.94 -53.58
C MET A 415 70.74 -15.00 -53.15
N THR A 416 70.99 -16.27 -53.44
CA THR A 416 70.09 -17.37 -53.06
C THR A 416 70.07 -17.57 -51.54
N VAL A 417 71.22 -17.45 -50.87
CA VAL A 417 71.32 -17.49 -49.40
C VAL A 417 70.53 -16.34 -48.76
N ASP A 418 70.67 -15.11 -49.26
CA ASP A 418 69.90 -13.95 -48.76
C ASP A 418 68.38 -14.17 -48.93
N LEU A 419 67.96 -14.70 -50.08
CA LEU A 419 66.55 -15.01 -50.33
C LEU A 419 66.02 -16.12 -49.41
N ALA A 420 66.82 -17.16 -49.17
CA ALA A 420 66.47 -18.22 -48.24
C ALA A 420 66.33 -17.68 -46.81
N GLN A 421 67.25 -16.81 -46.35
CA GLN A 421 67.16 -16.20 -45.03
C GLN A 421 65.91 -15.30 -44.86
N LYS A 422 65.55 -14.51 -45.89
CA LYS A 422 64.31 -13.73 -45.90
C LYS A 422 63.07 -14.63 -45.85
N THR A 423 63.14 -15.80 -46.46
CA THR A 423 62.08 -16.81 -46.43
C THR A 423 61.92 -17.40 -45.03
N ALA A 424 63.03 -17.78 -44.36
CA ALA A 424 63.02 -18.24 -42.97
C ALA A 424 62.39 -17.20 -42.02
N ASN A 425 62.80 -15.93 -42.15
CA ASN A 425 62.22 -14.86 -41.35
C ASN A 425 60.71 -14.70 -41.58
N SER A 426 60.23 -14.92 -42.81
CA SER A 426 58.80 -14.88 -43.13
C SER A 426 58.02 -16.02 -42.47
N PHE A 427 58.56 -17.25 -42.45
CA PHE A 427 57.95 -18.37 -41.73
C PHE A 427 57.95 -18.17 -40.21
N SER A 428 59.02 -17.59 -39.65
CA SER A 428 59.08 -17.24 -38.23
C SER A 428 58.02 -16.21 -37.83
N ASN A 429 57.90 -15.12 -38.61
CA ASN A 429 56.85 -14.12 -38.40
C ASN A 429 55.44 -14.74 -38.55
N MET A 430 55.24 -15.59 -39.56
CA MET A 430 53.98 -16.32 -39.76
C MET A 430 53.62 -17.17 -38.54
N SER A 431 54.58 -17.88 -37.96
CA SER A 431 54.38 -18.69 -36.75
C SER A 431 53.94 -17.83 -35.56
N GLY A 432 54.53 -16.64 -35.40
CA GLY A 432 54.13 -15.66 -34.39
C GLY A 432 52.69 -15.17 -34.56
N GLU A 433 52.31 -14.78 -35.77
CA GLU A 433 50.95 -14.33 -36.09
C GLU A 433 49.91 -15.45 -35.89
N ILE A 434 50.24 -16.68 -36.28
CA ILE A 434 49.37 -17.85 -36.07
C ILE A 434 49.14 -18.12 -34.59
N ASN A 435 50.16 -17.97 -33.75
CA ASN A 435 50.00 -18.13 -32.30
C ASN A 435 49.05 -17.07 -31.72
N THR A 436 49.11 -15.83 -32.21
CA THR A 436 48.13 -14.78 -31.86
C THR A 436 46.71 -15.16 -32.27
N ILE A 437 46.51 -15.77 -33.45
CA ILE A 437 45.20 -16.29 -33.89
C ILE A 437 44.69 -17.39 -32.97
N VAL A 438 45.56 -18.31 -32.54
CA VAL A 438 45.20 -19.38 -31.58
C VAL A 438 44.72 -18.77 -30.25
N GLN A 439 45.46 -17.83 -29.69
CA GLN A 439 45.09 -17.15 -28.45
C GLN A 439 43.77 -16.38 -28.59
N GLY A 440 43.61 -15.63 -29.68
CA GLY A 440 42.37 -14.90 -29.97
C GLY A 440 41.17 -15.83 -30.11
N SER A 441 41.33 -16.97 -30.79
CA SER A 441 40.28 -17.97 -30.94
C SER A 441 39.90 -18.62 -29.60
N GLN A 442 40.88 -18.93 -28.74
CA GLN A 442 40.61 -19.42 -27.39
C GLN A 442 39.81 -18.41 -26.56
N GLN A 443 40.16 -17.11 -26.65
CA GLN A 443 39.43 -16.06 -25.97
C GLN A 443 37.99 -15.92 -26.48
N ILE A 444 37.77 -16.02 -27.81
CA ILE A 444 36.42 -16.02 -28.39
C ILE A 444 35.60 -17.19 -27.83
N SER A 445 36.19 -18.40 -27.76
CA SER A 445 35.51 -19.58 -27.20
C SER A 445 35.12 -19.40 -25.72
N LEU A 446 36.01 -18.80 -24.92
CA LEU A 446 35.72 -18.47 -23.52
C LEU A 446 34.59 -17.44 -23.39
N ASN A 447 34.64 -16.36 -24.18
CA ASN A 447 33.61 -15.33 -24.18
C ASN A 447 32.25 -15.90 -24.62
N ALA A 448 32.24 -16.77 -25.62
CA ALA A 448 31.04 -17.46 -26.08
C ALA A 448 30.42 -18.35 -24.99
N LYS A 449 31.25 -19.08 -24.22
CA LYS A 449 30.78 -19.86 -23.06
C LYS A 449 30.18 -18.96 -21.97
N GLN A 450 30.84 -17.84 -21.66
CA GLN A 450 30.32 -16.87 -20.69
C GLN A 450 29.00 -16.24 -21.15
N GLN A 451 28.87 -15.91 -22.45
CA GLN A 451 27.63 -15.45 -23.04
C GLN A 451 26.52 -16.48 -22.89
N ALA A 452 26.78 -17.76 -23.17
CA ALA A 452 25.80 -18.82 -22.98
C ALA A 452 25.30 -18.92 -21.54
N MET A 453 26.19 -18.78 -20.55
CA MET A 453 25.80 -18.74 -19.13
C MET A 453 24.92 -17.52 -18.80
N ALA A 454 25.29 -16.34 -19.29
CA ALA A 454 24.52 -15.11 -19.07
C ALA A 454 23.14 -15.19 -19.72
N ILE A 455 23.05 -15.76 -20.92
CA ILE A 455 21.79 -16.00 -21.64
C ILE A 455 20.87 -16.89 -20.81
N GLN A 456 21.40 -17.97 -20.23
CA GLN A 456 20.61 -18.86 -19.36
C GLN A 456 20.02 -18.11 -18.16
N GLN A 457 20.78 -17.20 -17.54
CA GLN A 457 20.29 -16.38 -16.42
C GLN A 457 19.18 -15.41 -16.87
N VAL A 458 19.29 -14.83 -18.06
CA VAL A 458 18.23 -13.97 -18.60
C VAL A 458 16.97 -14.77 -18.90
N VAL A 459 17.09 -15.98 -19.46
CA VAL A 459 15.94 -16.87 -19.70
C VAL A 459 15.23 -17.22 -18.38
N GLU A 460 15.99 -17.51 -17.31
CA GLU A 460 15.41 -17.75 -15.98
C GLU A 460 14.68 -16.50 -15.44
N ALA A 461 15.26 -15.31 -15.59
CA ALA A 461 14.61 -14.06 -15.23
C ALA A 461 13.32 -13.81 -16.02
N MET A 462 13.30 -14.15 -17.31
CA MET A 462 12.10 -14.05 -18.16
C MET A 462 11.00 -15.03 -17.73
N ASN A 463 11.35 -16.25 -17.33
CA ASN A 463 10.40 -17.20 -16.77
C ASN A 463 9.77 -16.67 -15.46
N ASN A 464 10.57 -16.06 -14.59
CA ASN A 464 10.06 -15.42 -13.37
C ASN A 464 9.14 -14.22 -13.69
N LEU A 465 9.50 -13.40 -14.68
CA LEU A 465 8.63 -12.31 -15.14
C LEU A 465 7.31 -12.83 -15.70
N ASN A 466 7.32 -13.94 -16.44
CA ASN A 466 6.11 -14.58 -16.95
C ASN A 466 5.20 -15.08 -15.82
N ASN A 467 5.78 -15.72 -14.80
CA ASN A 467 5.04 -16.15 -13.60
C ASN A 467 4.43 -14.98 -12.83
N ASN A 468 5.15 -13.85 -12.73
CA ASN A 468 4.65 -12.62 -12.11
C ASN A 468 3.52 -12.00 -12.93
N ALA A 469 3.62 -11.98 -14.26
CA ALA A 469 2.55 -11.51 -15.13
C ALA A 469 1.27 -12.36 -14.96
N GLN A 470 1.41 -13.68 -14.88
CA GLN A 470 0.29 -14.58 -14.61
C GLN A 470 -0.34 -14.33 -13.23
N SER A 471 0.48 -14.17 -12.19
CA SER A 471 0.01 -13.85 -10.84
C SER A 471 -0.69 -12.50 -10.77
N SER A 472 -0.18 -11.50 -11.50
CA SER A 472 -0.80 -10.18 -11.64
C SER A 472 -2.17 -10.26 -12.31
N SER A 473 -2.29 -11.04 -13.40
CA SER A 473 -3.57 -11.29 -14.08
C SER A 473 -4.60 -11.96 -13.14
N ASN A 474 -4.18 -12.95 -12.35
CA ASN A 474 -5.03 -13.56 -11.34
C ASN A 474 -5.44 -12.54 -10.26
N GLY A 475 -4.51 -11.71 -9.80
CA GLY A 475 -4.77 -10.62 -8.84
C GLY A 475 -5.78 -9.60 -9.36
N MET A 476 -5.67 -9.20 -10.63
CA MET A 476 -6.64 -8.31 -11.28
C MET A 476 -8.05 -8.91 -11.31
N THR A 477 -8.14 -10.22 -11.59
CA THR A 477 -9.43 -10.95 -11.54
C THR A 477 -10.05 -10.90 -10.14
N GLN A 478 -9.24 -11.09 -9.09
CA GLN A 478 -9.70 -10.99 -7.69
C GLN A 478 -10.14 -9.56 -7.32
N ILE A 479 -9.41 -8.54 -7.77
CA ILE A 479 -9.80 -7.14 -7.55
C ILE A 479 -11.14 -6.86 -8.23
N LYS A 480 -11.36 -7.32 -9.46
CA LYS A 480 -12.64 -7.17 -10.17
C LYS A 480 -13.81 -7.79 -9.41
N LEU A 481 -13.62 -9.00 -8.87
CA LEU A 481 -14.62 -9.64 -8.00
C LEU A 481 -14.85 -8.83 -6.71
N GLY A 482 -13.80 -8.26 -6.13
CA GLY A 482 -13.90 -7.37 -4.97
C GLY A 482 -14.69 -6.09 -5.24
N ILE A 483 -14.48 -5.47 -6.41
CA ILE A 483 -15.25 -4.30 -6.86
C ILE A 483 -16.72 -4.65 -7.06
N GLN A 484 -17.03 -5.82 -7.63
CA GLN A 484 -18.42 -6.28 -7.77
C GLN A 484 -19.10 -6.37 -6.40
N LYS A 485 -18.46 -7.02 -5.42
CA LYS A 485 -18.98 -7.09 -4.05
C LYS A 485 -19.12 -5.73 -3.37
N LEU A 486 -18.21 -4.79 -3.63
CA LEU A 486 -18.29 -3.42 -3.12
C LEU A 486 -19.50 -2.67 -3.70
N ASN A 487 -19.74 -2.83 -5.01
CA ASN A 487 -20.90 -2.24 -5.67
C ASN A 487 -22.22 -2.86 -5.16
N ASP A 488 -22.27 -4.17 -4.95
CA ASP A 488 -23.44 -4.85 -4.38
C ASP A 488 -23.73 -4.31 -2.96
N ALA A 489 -22.70 -4.19 -2.11
CA ALA A 489 -22.86 -3.61 -0.77
C ALA A 489 -23.28 -2.13 -0.80
N ALA A 490 -22.80 -1.36 -1.76
CA ALA A 490 -23.21 0.03 -1.96
C ALA A 490 -24.68 0.12 -2.41
N PHE A 491 -25.13 -0.82 -3.24
CA PHE A 491 -26.52 -0.96 -3.67
C PHE A 491 -27.43 -1.31 -2.48
N ASP A 492 -27.06 -2.29 -1.66
CA ASP A 492 -27.82 -2.65 -0.44
C ASP A 492 -27.95 -1.46 0.53
N LEU A 493 -26.86 -0.70 0.74
CA LEU A 493 -26.90 0.51 1.56
C LEU A 493 -27.80 1.59 0.95
N LYS A 494 -27.82 1.69 -0.39
CA LYS A 494 -28.67 2.64 -1.11
C LYS A 494 -30.15 2.30 -0.94
N ASP A 495 -30.50 1.02 -1.02
CA ASP A 495 -31.87 0.55 -0.80
C ASP A 495 -32.34 0.84 0.62
N ILE A 496 -31.52 0.56 1.65
CA ILE A 496 -31.82 0.90 3.06
C ILE A 496 -32.08 2.42 3.21
N VAL A 497 -31.28 3.25 2.53
CA VAL A 497 -31.44 4.70 2.57
C VAL A 497 -32.66 5.19 1.76
N GLN A 498 -33.00 4.53 0.65
CA GLN A 498 -34.15 4.88 -0.17
C GLN A 498 -35.47 4.47 0.48
N GLU A 499 -35.59 3.26 1.04
CA GLU A 499 -36.77 2.81 1.79
C GLU A 499 -37.10 3.76 2.95
N THR A 500 -36.08 4.18 3.72
CA THR A 500 -36.25 5.16 4.79
C THR A 500 -36.65 6.55 4.28
N SER A 501 -36.23 6.94 3.08
CA SER A 501 -36.62 8.20 2.45
C SER A 501 -38.04 8.18 1.85
N GLU A 502 -38.46 7.04 1.29
CA GLU A 502 -39.78 6.87 0.69
C GLU A 502 -40.86 6.76 1.76
N ALA A 503 -40.60 6.04 2.86
CA ALA A 503 -41.46 6.04 4.03
C ALA A 503 -41.71 7.47 4.55
N ALA A 504 -40.66 8.29 4.64
CA ALA A 504 -40.76 9.69 5.07
C ALA A 504 -41.53 10.59 4.06
N LYS A 505 -41.39 10.34 2.76
CA LYS A 505 -42.16 11.05 1.71
C LYS A 505 -43.64 10.64 1.70
N LYS A 506 -43.93 9.36 1.90
CA LYS A 506 -45.30 8.81 1.93
C LYS A 506 -46.06 9.35 3.15
N GLU A 507 -45.40 9.45 4.30
CA GLU A 507 -45.96 10.08 5.51
C GLU A 507 -46.27 11.57 5.31
N ARG A 508 -45.38 12.32 4.64
CA ARG A 508 -45.63 13.74 4.30
C ARG A 508 -46.80 13.92 3.33
N LYS A 509 -46.92 13.06 2.32
CA LYS A 509 -48.04 13.08 1.37
C LYS A 509 -49.35 12.76 2.08
N MET A 510 -49.36 11.78 2.98
CA MET A 510 -50.55 11.40 3.77
C MET A 510 -51.03 12.54 4.67
N ARG A 511 -50.11 13.29 5.29
CA ARG A 511 -50.44 14.49 6.07
C ARG A 511 -51.02 15.64 5.23
N SER A 512 -50.74 15.73 3.93
CA SER A 512 -51.31 16.76 3.06
C SER A 512 -52.68 16.40 2.48
N TYR A 513 -53.17 15.18 2.71
CA TYR A 513 -54.53 14.77 2.35
C TYR A 513 -55.50 14.82 3.55
N ILE A 514 -54.97 15.00 4.77
CA ILE A 514 -55.73 15.03 6.03
C ILE A 514 -55.94 16.47 6.53
N ASN A 515 -55.21 17.44 5.97
CA ASN A 515 -55.53 18.87 6.05
C ASN A 515 -56.19 19.29 4.74
#